data_AF-A0A8T3T814-F1
#
_entry.id   AF-A0A8T3T814-F1
#
_cell.length_a   1.000
_cell.length_b   1.000
_cell.length_c   1.000
_cell.angle_alpha   90.00
_cell.angle_beta   90.00
_cell.angle_gamma   90.00
#
_symmetry.space_group_name_H-M   'P 1'
#
loop_
_entity.id
_entity.type
_entity.pdbx_description
1 polymer ?
#
loop_
_entity_poly.entity_id
_entity_poly.type
_entity_poly.pdbx_seq_one_letter_code
_entity_poly.pdbx_strand_id
1 'polypeptide(L)'
;MTAFDAPPHDAPHDLVLPADDPFLAAGGYDLADLAGHWAAAGARQPMSAEEMRGADRRAQRQGVPLELLMEQAGAAVAAAARALIEQTSRAGHGPVLVLAGAGNNGGDGSVAARYLGRAGVRCVVVLVATEERPTTRDAGRNWDRLEQEPGVSRFQAAGARDLGMLGAGVEKASIVVDALL
;
A
#
# COMPACT_ATOMS: atom_id res chain seq x y z
N MET A 1 23.96 27.44 16.13
CA MET A 1 22.87 26.81 16.92
C MET A 1 21.62 27.63 16.70
N THR A 2 20.91 27.39 15.61
CA THR A 2 19.65 28.06 15.28
C THR A 2 18.58 26.99 15.33
N ALA A 3 17.71 27.09 16.34
CA ALA A 3 16.54 26.26 16.48
C ALA A 3 15.65 26.48 15.24
N PHE A 4 15.39 25.40 14.50
CA PHE A 4 14.25 25.38 13.60
C PHE A 4 13.01 25.35 14.50
N ASP A 5 12.30 26.48 14.56
CA ASP A 5 10.95 26.52 15.12
C ASP A 5 10.13 25.47 14.37
N ALA A 6 9.64 24.47 15.11
CA ALA A 6 8.66 23.55 14.57
C ALA A 6 7.39 24.36 14.27
N PRO A 7 6.81 24.27 13.06
CA PRO A 7 5.56 24.95 12.77
C PRO A 7 4.48 24.48 13.75
N PRO A 8 3.53 25.35 14.12
CA PRO A 8 2.45 24.99 15.04
C PRO A 8 1.68 23.79 14.48
N HIS A 9 1.42 22.83 15.36
CA HIS A 9 0.78 21.55 15.04
C HIS A 9 -0.74 21.73 14.94
N ASP A 10 -1.22 22.58 14.02
CA ASP A 10 -2.64 22.68 13.66
C ASP A 10 -3.03 21.58 12.66
N ALA A 11 -2.70 20.32 12.99
CA ALA A 11 -3.33 19.20 12.30
C ALA A 11 -4.73 19.06 12.90
N PRO A 12 -5.82 19.12 12.12
CA PRO A 12 -7.15 18.93 12.64
C PRO A 12 -7.21 17.59 13.40
N HIS A 13 -7.70 17.64 14.64
CA HIS A 13 -7.85 16.49 15.53
C HIS A 13 -8.85 15.42 15.01
N ASP A 14 -9.44 15.66 13.83
CA ASP A 14 -10.49 14.85 13.19
C ASP A 14 -9.99 14.08 11.95
N LEU A 15 -8.67 13.97 11.72
CA LEU A 15 -8.17 13.20 10.57
C LEU A 15 -8.35 11.69 10.82
N VAL A 16 -9.39 11.12 10.22
CA VAL A 16 -9.58 9.67 10.19
C VAL A 16 -8.49 9.06 9.30
N LEU A 17 -7.73 8.11 9.86
CA LEU A 17 -6.64 7.46 9.14
C LEU A 17 -7.17 6.37 8.20
N PRO A 18 -6.51 6.09 7.06
CA PRO A 18 -7.06 5.21 6.02
C PRO A 18 -7.49 3.81 6.48
N ALA A 19 -6.74 3.16 7.39
CA ALA A 19 -7.08 1.83 7.90
C ALA A 19 -8.29 1.86 8.86
N ASP A 20 -8.56 3.01 9.46
CA ASP A 20 -9.64 3.23 10.43
C ASP A 20 -10.86 3.92 9.77
N ASP A 21 -10.84 4.09 8.45
CA ASP A 21 -11.80 4.90 7.72
C ASP A 21 -13.01 4.08 7.24
N PRO A 22 -14.22 4.32 7.78
CA PRO A 22 -15.41 3.57 7.39
C PRO A 22 -15.84 3.87 5.95
N PHE A 23 -15.53 5.05 5.40
CA PHE A 23 -15.80 5.37 4.00
C PHE A 23 -14.97 4.47 3.08
N LEU A 24 -13.68 4.31 3.38
CA LEU A 24 -12.80 3.41 2.61
C LEU A 24 -13.20 1.95 2.80
N ALA A 25 -13.59 1.54 4.00
CA ALA A 25 -14.06 0.19 4.26
C ALA A 25 -15.33 -0.17 3.44
N ALA A 26 -16.28 0.76 3.32
CA ALA A 26 -17.56 0.53 2.64
C ALA A 26 -17.40 0.21 1.14
N GLY A 27 -16.44 0.85 0.45
CA GLY A 27 -16.34 0.73 -1.01
C GLY A 27 -17.39 1.56 -1.75
N GLY A 28 -17.56 1.25 -3.05
CA GLY A 28 -18.56 1.91 -3.89
C GLY A 28 -18.25 3.37 -4.22
N TYR A 29 -16.97 3.73 -4.19
CA TYR A 29 -16.44 5.05 -4.53
C TYR A 29 -15.53 4.95 -5.76
N ASP A 30 -15.39 6.04 -6.49
CA ASP A 30 -14.41 6.19 -7.57
C ASP A 30 -13.23 7.09 -7.16
N LEU A 31 -12.36 7.45 -8.12
CA LEU A 31 -11.22 8.31 -7.83
C LEU A 31 -11.62 9.76 -7.54
N ALA A 32 -12.72 10.25 -8.09
CA ALA A 32 -13.21 11.60 -7.82
C ALA A 32 -13.69 11.70 -6.37
N ASP A 33 -14.41 10.68 -5.89
CA ASP A 33 -14.81 10.57 -4.49
C ASP A 33 -13.58 10.53 -3.56
N LEU A 34 -12.58 9.70 -3.86
CA LEU A 34 -11.34 9.64 -3.07
C LEU A 34 -10.57 10.97 -3.08
N ALA A 35 -10.50 11.64 -4.23
CA ALA A 35 -9.85 12.94 -4.35
C ALA A 35 -10.56 14.01 -3.50
N GLY A 36 -11.89 13.98 -3.46
CA GLY A 36 -12.69 14.82 -2.58
C GLY A 36 -12.46 14.49 -1.10
N HIS A 37 -12.46 13.20 -0.77
CA HIS A 37 -12.26 12.69 0.59
C HIS A 37 -10.89 13.06 1.17
N TRP A 38 -9.84 13.07 0.33
CA TRP A 38 -8.49 13.45 0.73
C TRP A 38 -8.10 14.87 0.31
N ALA A 39 -9.04 15.73 -0.09
CA ALA A 39 -8.73 17.06 -0.62
C ALA A 39 -7.86 17.91 0.33
N ALA A 40 -8.16 17.88 1.63
CA ALA A 40 -7.37 18.61 2.63
C ALA A 40 -5.94 18.06 2.78
N ALA A 41 -5.75 16.74 2.71
CA ALA A 41 -4.44 16.11 2.75
C ALA A 41 -3.66 16.36 1.44
N GLY A 42 -4.34 16.28 0.30
CA GLY A 42 -3.79 16.53 -1.04
C GLY A 42 -3.38 17.99 -1.28
N ALA A 43 -3.93 18.94 -0.52
CA ALA A 43 -3.53 20.35 -0.56
C ALA A 43 -2.22 20.67 0.18
N ARG A 44 -1.64 19.69 0.90
CA ARG A 44 -0.37 19.87 1.64
C ARG A 44 0.82 19.91 0.67
N GLN A 45 1.91 20.51 1.10
CA GLN A 45 3.15 20.51 0.32
C GLN A 45 3.68 19.07 0.14
N PRO A 46 4.01 18.66 -1.09
CA PRO A 46 4.64 17.36 -1.34
C PRO A 46 5.96 17.23 -0.56
N MET A 47 6.19 16.04 -0.02
CA MET A 47 7.42 15.71 0.68
C MET A 47 8.38 14.98 -0.26
N SER A 48 9.67 15.28 -0.14
CA SER A 48 10.72 14.45 -0.72
C SER A 48 10.80 13.08 -0.03
N ALA A 49 11.44 12.12 -0.69
CA ALA A 49 11.68 10.80 -0.09
C ALA A 49 12.48 10.88 1.22
N GLU A 50 13.41 11.84 1.34
CA GLU A 50 14.18 12.03 2.58
C GLU A 50 13.31 12.59 3.71
N GLU A 51 12.46 13.57 3.41
CA GLU A 51 11.52 14.14 4.39
C GLU A 51 10.51 13.10 4.87
N MET A 52 9.98 12.27 3.97
CA MET A 52 9.05 11.19 4.31
C MET A 52 9.70 10.19 5.25
N ARG A 53 10.90 9.68 4.90
CA ARG A 53 11.67 8.81 5.82
C ARG A 53 11.97 9.50 7.15
N GLY A 54 12.17 10.81 7.14
CA GLY A 54 12.35 11.63 8.34
C GLY A 54 11.09 11.67 9.21
N ALA A 55 9.91 11.78 8.60
CA ALA A 55 8.61 11.74 9.28
C ALA A 55 8.35 10.36 9.90
N ASP A 56 8.58 9.27 9.16
CA ASP A 56 8.44 7.91 9.68
C ASP A 56 9.33 7.70 10.91
N ARG A 57 10.61 8.09 10.83
CA ARG A 57 11.53 8.01 11.96
C ARG A 57 11.07 8.85 13.16
N ARG A 58 10.45 10.01 12.92
CA ARG A 58 9.89 10.85 14.01
C ARG A 58 8.70 10.16 14.66
N ALA A 59 7.77 9.63 13.88
CA ALA A 59 6.61 8.89 14.36
C ALA A 59 7.04 7.67 15.19
N GLN A 60 8.03 6.92 14.72
CA GLN A 60 8.60 5.80 15.47
C GLN A 60 9.22 6.21 16.81
N ARG A 61 9.95 7.33 16.86
CA ARG A 61 10.49 7.86 18.13
C ARG A 61 9.40 8.32 19.10
N GLN A 62 8.22 8.65 18.59
CA GLN A 62 7.05 8.98 19.39
C GLN A 62 6.22 7.74 19.77
N GLY A 63 6.71 6.54 19.43
CA GLY A 63 6.09 5.26 19.82
C GLY A 63 5.13 4.67 18.80
N VAL A 64 4.97 5.26 17.60
CA VAL A 64 4.16 4.68 16.53
C VAL A 64 4.95 3.58 15.83
N PRO A 65 4.56 2.29 15.92
CA PRO A 65 5.27 1.22 15.25
C PRO A 65 5.22 1.38 13.72
N LEU A 66 6.30 1.03 13.03
CA LEU A 66 6.34 1.05 11.56
C LEU A 66 5.24 0.19 10.96
N GLU A 67 4.94 -0.95 11.60
CA GLU A 67 3.83 -1.82 11.22
C GLU A 67 2.50 -1.06 11.13
N LEU A 68 2.20 -0.13 12.04
CA LEU A 68 0.99 0.68 11.96
C LEU A 68 1.05 1.70 10.82
N LEU A 69 2.22 2.30 10.57
CA LEU A 69 2.39 3.21 9.42
C LEU A 69 2.13 2.46 8.09
N MET A 70 2.66 1.23 7.96
CA MET A 70 2.40 0.37 6.80
C MET A 70 0.92 0.01 6.66
N GLU A 71 0.21 -0.23 7.78
CA GLU A 71 -1.24 -0.49 7.73
C GLU A 71 -2.01 0.70 7.15
N GLN A 72 -1.63 1.93 7.51
CA GLN A 72 -2.25 3.13 6.94
C GLN A 72 -1.91 3.32 5.46
N ALA A 73 -0.65 3.13 5.08
CA ALA A 73 -0.21 3.26 3.69
C ALA A 73 -0.89 2.21 2.79
N GLY A 74 -0.86 0.94 3.20
CA GLY A 74 -1.46 -0.16 2.45
C GLY A 74 -2.98 -0.05 2.34
N ALA A 75 -3.69 0.39 3.39
CA ALA A 75 -5.13 0.65 3.32
C ALA A 75 -5.47 1.73 2.29
N ALA A 76 -4.69 2.81 2.23
CA ALA A 76 -4.87 3.87 1.22
C ALA A 76 -4.62 3.34 -0.20
N VAL A 77 -3.58 2.54 -0.41
CA VAL A 77 -3.29 1.91 -1.71
C VAL A 77 -4.41 0.95 -2.13
N ALA A 78 -4.92 0.13 -1.20
CA ALA A 78 -6.06 -0.75 -1.46
C ALA A 78 -7.31 0.03 -1.87
N ALA A 79 -7.57 1.17 -1.21
CA ALA A 79 -8.69 2.03 -1.57
C ALA A 79 -8.54 2.60 -2.98
N ALA A 80 -7.36 3.15 -3.31
CA ALA A 80 -7.08 3.67 -4.65
C ALA A 80 -7.20 2.57 -5.73
N ALA A 81 -6.74 1.36 -5.45
CA ALA A 81 -6.88 0.23 -6.36
C ALA A 81 -8.35 -0.14 -6.60
N ARG A 82 -9.20 -0.17 -5.56
CA ARG A 82 -10.65 -0.42 -5.70
C ARG A 82 -11.34 0.65 -6.55
N ALA A 83 -11.04 1.92 -6.29
CA ALA A 83 -11.57 3.04 -7.04
C ALA A 83 -11.19 2.98 -8.53
N LEU A 84 -9.92 2.66 -8.83
CA LEU A 84 -9.45 2.49 -10.20
C LEU A 84 -10.15 1.30 -10.89
N ILE A 85 -10.37 0.18 -10.19
CA ILE A 85 -11.08 -0.99 -10.76
C ILE A 85 -12.49 -0.59 -11.19
N GLU A 86 -13.19 0.14 -10.34
CA GLU A 86 -14.55 0.62 -10.60
C GLU A 86 -14.56 1.60 -11.80
N GLN A 87 -13.76 2.65 -11.72
CA GLN A 87 -13.69 3.69 -12.75
C GLN A 87 -13.29 3.15 -14.14
N THR A 88 -12.42 2.14 -14.17
CA THR A 88 -11.97 1.52 -15.43
C THR A 88 -12.83 0.33 -15.85
N SER A 89 -13.88 -0.01 -15.08
CA SER A 89 -14.74 -1.17 -15.30
C SER A 89 -13.95 -2.48 -15.46
N ARG A 90 -12.85 -2.62 -14.72
CA ARG A 90 -11.97 -3.80 -14.74
C ARG A 90 -12.37 -4.86 -13.73
N ALA A 91 -13.48 -4.68 -13.02
CA ALA A 91 -14.00 -5.65 -12.07
C ALA A 91 -14.18 -7.02 -12.76
N GLY A 92 -13.58 -8.07 -12.17
CA GLY A 92 -13.65 -9.43 -12.71
C GLY A 92 -12.71 -9.74 -13.89
N HIS A 93 -11.96 -8.77 -14.42
CA HIS A 93 -11.01 -9.00 -15.52
C HIS A 93 -9.88 -9.98 -15.13
N GLY A 94 -9.38 -9.82 -13.90
CA GLY A 94 -8.39 -10.69 -13.30
C GLY A 94 -8.08 -10.31 -11.85
N PRO A 95 -7.02 -10.85 -11.24
CA PRO A 95 -6.58 -10.39 -9.94
C PRO A 95 -5.94 -9.00 -10.03
N VAL A 96 -5.84 -8.32 -8.88
CA VAL A 96 -4.85 -7.24 -8.71
C VAL A 96 -3.48 -7.90 -8.57
N LEU A 97 -2.52 -7.44 -9.37
CA LEU A 97 -1.14 -7.90 -9.31
C LEU A 97 -0.33 -6.89 -8.50
N VAL A 98 0.25 -7.30 -7.38
CA VAL A 98 1.12 -6.46 -6.56
C VAL A 98 2.57 -6.88 -6.79
N LEU A 99 3.38 -5.99 -7.34
CA LEU A 99 4.82 -6.20 -7.54
C LEU A 99 5.56 -5.62 -6.33
N ALA A 100 5.89 -6.47 -5.37
CA ALA A 100 6.49 -6.07 -4.10
C ALA A 100 8.01 -6.21 -4.15
N GLY A 101 8.73 -5.16 -3.75
CA GLY A 101 10.16 -5.23 -3.48
C GLY A 101 10.46 -5.87 -2.12
N ALA A 102 11.75 -6.05 -1.81
CA ALA A 102 12.17 -6.60 -0.53
C ALA A 102 12.10 -5.61 0.65
N GLY A 103 11.86 -4.33 0.37
CA GLY A 103 11.86 -3.25 1.35
C GLY A 103 10.49 -2.93 1.95
N ASN A 104 10.39 -1.75 2.56
CA ASN A 104 9.17 -1.30 3.24
C ASN A 104 7.98 -1.10 2.29
N ASN A 105 8.20 -0.60 1.07
CA ASN A 105 7.12 -0.45 0.10
C ASN A 105 6.51 -1.81 -0.28
N GLY A 106 7.34 -2.87 -0.38
CA GLY A 106 6.82 -4.23 -0.55
C GLY A 106 5.98 -4.71 0.64
N GLY A 107 6.30 -4.21 1.83
CA GLY A 107 5.46 -4.33 3.03
C GLY A 107 4.11 -3.64 2.86
N ASP A 108 4.10 -2.39 2.41
CA ASP A 108 2.87 -1.62 2.13
C ASP A 108 2.01 -2.30 1.07
N GLY A 109 2.64 -2.82 0.00
CA GLY A 109 1.96 -3.60 -1.04
C GLY A 109 1.37 -4.91 -0.51
N SER A 110 2.08 -5.59 0.40
CA SER A 110 1.54 -6.77 1.10
C SER A 110 0.34 -6.38 1.95
N VAL A 111 0.38 -5.26 2.67
CA VAL A 111 -0.79 -4.78 3.41
C VAL A 111 -1.95 -4.45 2.46
N ALA A 112 -1.70 -3.72 1.37
CA ALA A 112 -2.73 -3.41 0.38
C ALA A 112 -3.43 -4.68 -0.14
N ALA A 113 -2.66 -5.73 -0.45
CA ALA A 113 -3.20 -7.02 -0.87
C ALA A 113 -4.11 -7.65 0.19
N ARG A 114 -3.80 -7.52 1.49
CA ARG A 114 -4.64 -8.01 2.59
C ARG A 114 -5.98 -7.28 2.64
N TYR A 115 -5.97 -5.94 2.57
CA TYR A 115 -7.21 -5.15 2.54
C TYR A 115 -8.06 -5.48 1.32
N LEU A 116 -7.43 -5.62 0.15
CA LEU A 116 -8.11 -6.02 -1.09
C LEU A 116 -8.75 -7.42 -0.97
N GLY A 117 -8.00 -8.41 -0.47
CA GLY A 117 -8.50 -9.76 -0.25
C GLY A 117 -9.70 -9.81 0.69
N ARG A 118 -9.63 -9.08 1.81
CA ARG A 118 -10.74 -8.92 2.77
C ARG A 118 -11.96 -8.22 2.17
N ALA A 119 -11.75 -7.33 1.21
CA ALA A 119 -12.82 -6.69 0.43
C ALA A 119 -13.34 -7.56 -0.73
N GLY A 120 -12.91 -8.83 -0.83
CA GLY A 120 -13.35 -9.77 -1.86
C GLY A 120 -12.63 -9.61 -3.20
N VAL A 121 -11.58 -8.79 -3.28
CA VAL A 121 -10.79 -8.59 -4.50
C VAL A 121 -9.64 -9.58 -4.54
N ARG A 122 -9.64 -10.44 -5.57
CA ARG A 122 -8.54 -11.41 -5.76
C ARG A 122 -7.22 -10.69 -6.00
N CYS A 123 -6.17 -11.10 -5.27
CA CYS A 123 -4.85 -10.51 -5.37
C CYS A 123 -3.77 -11.57 -5.59
N VAL A 124 -2.74 -11.20 -6.32
CA VAL A 124 -1.51 -11.96 -6.48
C VAL A 124 -0.35 -11.05 -6.11
N VAL A 125 0.37 -11.38 -5.04
CA VAL A 125 1.55 -10.64 -4.61
C VAL A 125 2.81 -11.36 -5.08
N VAL A 126 3.67 -10.63 -5.77
CA VAL A 126 4.92 -11.14 -6.29
C VAL A 126 6.06 -10.43 -5.59
N LEU A 127 6.84 -11.18 -4.82
CA LEU A 127 8.10 -10.67 -4.28
C LEU A 127 9.15 -10.69 -5.38
N VAL A 128 9.49 -9.51 -5.90
CA VAL A 128 10.54 -9.33 -6.91
C VAL A 128 11.86 -9.07 -6.17
N ALA A 129 12.46 -10.16 -5.70
CA ALA A 129 13.70 -10.13 -4.94
C ALA A 129 14.42 -11.48 -5.05
N THR A 130 15.73 -11.44 -4.87
CA THR A 130 16.54 -12.66 -4.76
C THR A 130 16.30 -13.39 -3.44
N GLU A 131 15.90 -12.67 -2.41
CA GLU A 131 15.55 -13.17 -1.10
C GLU A 131 14.16 -13.80 -1.12
N GLU A 132 14.00 -14.95 -0.47
CA GLU A 132 12.72 -15.67 -0.35
C GLU A 132 11.66 -14.90 0.46
N ARG A 133 12.09 -13.83 1.13
CA ARG A 133 11.28 -13.02 2.03
C ARG A 133 11.80 -11.57 2.05
N PRO A 134 10.93 -10.56 2.27
CA PRO A 134 11.38 -9.18 2.44
C PRO A 134 12.45 -9.04 3.53
N THR A 135 13.40 -8.13 3.30
CA THR A 135 14.60 -7.94 4.13
C THR A 135 14.32 -7.15 5.40
N THR A 136 13.30 -6.29 5.39
CA THR A 136 12.89 -5.57 6.60
C THR A 136 11.94 -6.43 7.44
N ARG A 137 12.04 -6.29 8.76
CA ARG A 137 11.26 -7.09 9.72
C ARG A 137 9.75 -6.95 9.48
N ASP A 138 9.28 -5.72 9.34
CA ASP A 138 7.84 -5.40 9.25
C ASP A 138 7.28 -5.76 7.88
N ALA A 139 8.01 -5.53 6.79
CA ALA A 139 7.62 -6.02 5.46
C ALA A 139 7.53 -7.54 5.42
N GLY A 140 8.50 -8.22 6.03
CA GLY A 140 8.49 -9.67 6.13
C GLY A 140 7.29 -10.21 6.94
N ARG A 141 6.90 -9.54 8.03
CA ARG A 141 5.69 -9.91 8.79
C ARG A 141 4.44 -9.80 7.94
N ASN A 142 4.32 -8.71 7.17
CA ASN A 142 3.17 -8.52 6.29
C ASN A 142 3.16 -9.53 5.13
N TRP A 143 4.33 -9.87 4.59
CA TRP A 143 4.48 -10.97 3.63
C TRP A 143 3.97 -12.28 4.20
N ASP A 144 4.38 -12.66 5.41
CA ASP A 144 3.98 -13.90 6.09
C ASP A 144 2.47 -13.97 6.34
N ARG A 145 1.84 -12.84 6.69
CA ARG A 145 0.39 -12.77 6.90
C ARG A 145 -0.43 -13.09 5.65
N LEU A 146 0.10 -12.88 4.45
CA LEU A 146 -0.63 -13.15 3.20
C LEU A 146 -1.07 -14.62 3.08
N GLU A 147 -0.38 -15.57 3.72
CA GLU A 147 -0.76 -17.00 3.70
C GLU A 147 -2.16 -17.26 4.28
N GLN A 148 -2.61 -16.40 5.18
CA GLN A 148 -3.86 -16.56 5.91
C GLN A 148 -5.00 -15.72 5.31
N GLU A 149 -4.73 -14.98 4.23
CA GLU A 149 -5.63 -13.92 3.76
C GLU A 149 -6.45 -14.44 2.57
N PRO A 150 -7.80 -14.47 2.70
CA PRO A 150 -8.65 -15.07 1.68
C PRO A 150 -8.55 -14.28 0.37
N GLY A 151 -8.46 -15.02 -0.75
CA GLY A 151 -8.37 -14.40 -2.07
C GLY A 151 -6.99 -13.82 -2.41
N VAL A 152 -5.97 -14.01 -1.58
CA VAL A 152 -4.61 -13.56 -1.82
C VAL A 152 -3.68 -14.76 -2.04
N SER A 153 -2.93 -14.74 -3.13
CA SER A 153 -1.83 -15.68 -3.38
C SER A 153 -0.49 -14.93 -3.37
N ARG A 154 0.58 -15.58 -2.89
CA ARG A 154 1.94 -15.01 -2.90
C ARG A 154 2.94 -15.94 -3.60
N PHE A 155 3.90 -15.39 -4.33
CA PHE A 155 5.07 -16.12 -4.80
C PHE A 155 6.29 -15.21 -5.00
N GLN A 156 7.49 -15.79 -4.94
CA GLN A 156 8.74 -15.08 -5.21
C GLN A 156 9.13 -15.21 -6.68
N ALA A 157 9.61 -14.12 -7.27
CA ALA A 157 10.28 -14.11 -8.56
C ALA A 157 11.76 -13.74 -8.35
N ALA A 158 12.65 -14.73 -8.38
CA ALA A 158 14.06 -14.57 -8.03
C ALA A 158 14.96 -14.27 -9.25
N GLY A 159 14.46 -14.47 -10.47
CA GLY A 159 15.25 -14.26 -11.68
C GLY A 159 14.43 -14.10 -12.97
N ALA A 160 15.14 -13.91 -14.08
CA ALA A 160 14.57 -13.56 -15.38
C ALA A 160 13.49 -14.53 -15.89
N ARG A 161 13.60 -15.83 -15.57
CA ARG A 161 12.60 -16.83 -15.95
C ARG A 161 11.25 -16.56 -15.28
N ASP A 162 11.27 -16.23 -14.00
CA ASP A 162 10.06 -15.95 -13.21
C ASP A 162 9.44 -14.62 -13.66
N LEU A 163 10.27 -13.62 -13.96
CA LEU A 163 9.84 -12.36 -14.54
C LEU A 163 9.16 -12.53 -15.91
N GLY A 164 9.60 -13.49 -16.72
CA GLY A 164 8.93 -13.82 -17.99
C GLY A 164 7.49 -14.29 -17.80
N MET A 165 7.18 -14.98 -16.70
CA MET A 165 5.82 -15.38 -16.35
C MET A 165 4.96 -14.20 -15.86
N LEU A 166 5.59 -13.15 -15.30
CA LEU A 166 4.89 -11.94 -14.89
C LEU A 166 4.32 -11.15 -16.07
N GLY A 167 4.98 -11.16 -17.24
CA GLY A 167 4.48 -10.48 -18.42
C GLY A 167 3.05 -10.90 -18.78
N ALA A 168 2.79 -12.20 -18.81
CA ALA A 168 1.44 -12.75 -19.04
C ALA A 168 0.47 -12.48 -17.87
N GLY A 169 0.99 -12.29 -16.66
CA GLY A 169 0.21 -11.90 -15.48
C GLY A 169 -0.25 -10.45 -15.54
N VAL A 170 0.63 -9.54 -15.99
CA VAL A 170 0.34 -8.10 -16.15
C VAL A 170 -0.77 -7.89 -17.16
N GLU A 171 -0.75 -8.57 -18.31
CA GLU A 171 -1.79 -8.44 -19.35
C GLU A 171 -3.19 -8.86 -18.86
N LYS A 172 -3.24 -9.81 -17.91
CA LYS A 172 -4.48 -10.36 -17.35
C LYS A 172 -4.90 -9.66 -16.06
N ALA A 173 -4.07 -8.78 -15.50
CA ALA A 173 -4.37 -8.12 -14.25
C ALA A 173 -5.50 -7.11 -14.44
N SER A 174 -6.38 -6.99 -13.43
CA SER A 174 -7.34 -5.88 -13.41
C SER A 174 -6.58 -4.56 -13.25
N ILE A 175 -5.61 -4.54 -12.34
CA ILE A 175 -4.68 -3.44 -12.02
C ILE A 175 -3.34 -4.03 -11.57
N VAL A 176 -2.26 -3.29 -11.83
CA VAL A 176 -0.95 -3.54 -11.24
C VAL A 176 -0.65 -2.47 -10.18
N VAL A 177 -0.25 -2.91 -8.98
CA VAL A 177 0.29 -2.07 -7.91
C VAL A 177 1.81 -2.22 -7.92
N ASP A 178 2.52 -1.13 -8.20
CA ASP A 178 3.97 -1.06 -8.09
C ASP A 178 4.36 -0.73 -6.64
N ALA A 179 4.99 -1.69 -5.99
CA ALA A 179 5.47 -1.61 -4.62
C ALA A 179 6.95 -2.05 -4.54
N LEU A 180 7.74 -1.78 -5.60
CA LEU A 180 9.15 -2.20 -5.73
C LEU A 180 10.12 -1.29 -4.94
N LEU A 181 9.84 0.03 -4.96
CA LEU A 181 10.61 1.18 -4.45
C LEU A 181 11.27 1.07 -3.07
#